data_AF-A0A7X1KC54-F1
#
_entry.id   AF-A0A7X1KC54-F1
#
_cell.length_a   1.000
_cell.length_b   1.000
_cell.length_c   1.000
_cell.angle_alpha   90.00
_cell.angle_beta   90.00
_cell.angle_gamma   90.00
#
_symmetry.space_group_name_H-M   'P 1'
#
loop_
_entity.id
_entity.type
_entity.pdbx_description
1 polymer ?
#
loop_
_entity_poly.entity_id
_entity_poly.type
_entity_poly.pdbx_seq_one_letter_code
_entity_poly.pdbx_strand_id
1 'polypeptide(L)'
;MKQRRRIYYSAAQRAEIWDRWQRGESMSSIGRGFERESSSIFSVLSPSGGIRPPDRKRSGRALSLSDREEISRGLVAGRSLRAIAVQLGRAPSTISREVGRNGGVDQYRAALSDQAAWDRALRPKRCKLACHPGLRRTVSRKLRRKWSP
;
A
#
# COMPACT_ATOMS: atom_id res chain seq x y z
N MET A 1 14.08 23.44 22.11
CA MET A 1 13.58 22.05 22.10
C MET A 1 14.42 21.21 21.14
N LYS A 2 14.95 20.06 21.58
CA LYS A 2 15.80 19.21 20.74
C LYS A 2 14.93 18.44 19.74
N GLN A 3 15.00 18.78 18.45
CA GLN A 3 14.14 18.20 17.42
C GLN A 3 14.53 16.73 17.20
N ARG A 4 13.65 15.79 17.57
CA ARG A 4 13.89 14.35 17.38
C ARG A 4 13.70 13.96 15.92
N ARG A 5 14.53 13.03 15.43
CA ARG A 5 14.40 12.50 14.06
C ARG A 5 13.05 11.78 13.88
N ARG A 6 12.41 12.01 12.73
CA ARG A 6 11.19 11.31 12.32
C ARG A 6 11.46 9.82 12.18
N ILE A 7 10.60 8.99 12.75
CA ILE A 7 10.66 7.53 12.64
C ILE A 7 9.48 7.03 11.82
N TYR A 8 9.71 5.98 11.05
CA TYR A 8 8.69 5.19 10.40
C TYR A 8 8.60 3.86 11.13
N TYR A 9 7.43 3.57 11.72
CA TYR A 9 7.20 2.29 12.39
C TYR A 9 7.11 1.16 11.36
N SER A 10 7.78 0.05 11.65
CA SER A 10 7.61 -1.20 10.89
C SER A 10 6.19 -1.73 11.03
N ALA A 11 5.80 -2.67 10.17
CA ALA A 11 4.50 -3.34 10.29
C ALA A 11 4.33 -4.03 11.65
N ALA A 12 5.38 -4.68 12.16
CA ALA A 12 5.39 -5.31 13.48
C ALA A 12 5.22 -4.29 14.61
N GLN A 13 5.95 -3.17 14.57
CA GLN A 13 5.81 -2.11 15.59
C GLN A 13 4.42 -1.48 15.57
N ARG A 14 3.83 -1.28 14.38
CA ARG A 14 2.45 -0.79 14.27
C ARG A 14 1.45 -1.80 14.84
N ALA A 15 1.65 -3.09 14.61
CA ALA A 15 0.81 -4.14 15.18
C ALA A 15 0.91 -4.13 16.71
N GLU A 16 2.12 -4.02 17.27
CA GLU A 16 2.32 -3.93 18.72
C GLU A 16 1.64 -2.70 19.33
N ILE A 17 1.73 -1.53 18.68
CA ILE A 17 0.99 -0.32 19.11
C ILE A 17 -0.52 -0.60 19.19
N TRP A 18 -1.08 -1.27 18.16
CA TRP A 18 -2.49 -1.65 18.15
C TRP A 18 -2.85 -2.66 19.24
N ASP A 19 -1.99 -3.66 19.48
CA ASP A 19 -2.21 -4.66 20.53
C ASP A 19 -2.27 -4.00 21.91
N ARG A 20 -1.32 -3.11 22.22
CA ARG A 20 -1.29 -2.38 23.50
C ARG A 20 -2.48 -1.44 23.66
N TRP A 21 -2.86 -0.74 22.58
CA TRP A 21 -4.05 0.12 22.57
C TRP A 21 -5.34 -0.68 22.84
N GLN A 22 -5.48 -1.86 22.22
CA GLN A 22 -6.64 -2.74 22.43
C GLN A 22 -6.69 -3.31 23.86
N ARG A 23 -5.56 -3.46 24.55
CA ARG A 23 -5.50 -3.80 25.98
C ARG A 23 -5.88 -2.64 26.91
N GLY A 24 -6.15 -1.45 26.37
CA GLY A 24 -6.52 -0.27 27.15
C GLY A 24 -5.33 0.54 27.68
N GLU A 25 -4.11 0.29 27.21
CA GLU A 25 -2.96 1.10 27.61
C GLU A 25 -3.10 2.54 27.08
N SER A 26 -2.71 3.52 27.90
CA SER A 26 -2.72 4.93 27.49
C SER A 26 -1.67 5.21 26.40
N MET A 27 -1.96 6.16 25.50
CA MET A 27 -1.03 6.56 24.43
C MET A 27 0.36 6.96 24.96
N SER A 28 0.43 7.56 26.15
CA SER A 28 1.69 7.93 26.81
C SER A 28 2.47 6.70 27.29
N SER A 29 1.79 5.68 27.83
CA SER A 29 2.43 4.42 28.23
C SER A 29 3.00 3.68 27.01
N ILE A 30 2.19 3.55 25.95
CA ILE A 30 2.61 2.95 24.68
C ILE A 30 3.81 3.72 24.12
N GLY A 31 3.73 5.06 24.09
CA GLY A 31 4.81 5.91 23.63
C GLY A 31 6.13 5.67 24.35
N ARG A 32 6.10 5.62 25.70
CA ARG A 32 7.30 5.32 26.50
C ARG A 32 7.94 3.98 26.13
N GLY A 33 7.14 2.97 25.80
CA GLY A 33 7.64 1.66 25.32
C GLY A 33 8.47 1.74 24.03
N PHE A 34 8.25 2.77 23.21
CA PHE A 34 9.05 3.05 21.99
C PHE A 34 10.03 4.22 22.16
N GLU A 35 10.23 4.71 23.39
CA GLU A 35 10.97 5.93 23.71
C GLU A 35 10.42 7.16 22.97
N ARG A 36 9.10 7.26 22.84
CA ARG A 36 8.39 8.33 22.13
C ARG A 36 7.33 9.01 22.99
N GLU A 37 6.99 10.23 22.58
CA GLU A 37 5.84 10.96 23.09
C GLU A 37 4.52 10.38 22.58
N SER A 38 3.44 10.63 23.33
CA SER A 38 2.07 10.18 22.98
C SER A 38 1.63 10.65 21.58
N SER A 39 2.12 11.80 21.11
CA SER A 39 1.88 12.33 19.76
C SER A 39 2.30 11.37 18.64
N SER A 40 3.35 10.55 18.87
CA SER A 40 3.80 9.56 17.90
C SER A 40 2.80 8.40 17.79
N ILE A 41 2.20 8.00 18.91
CA ILE A 41 1.16 6.96 18.97
C ILE A 41 -0.15 7.48 18.39
N PHE A 42 -0.52 8.73 18.72
CA PHE A 42 -1.68 9.41 18.16
C PHE A 42 -1.68 9.39 16.63
N SER A 43 -0.52 9.62 16.00
CA SER A 43 -0.40 9.59 14.53
C SER A 43 -0.69 8.22 13.90
N VAL A 44 -0.55 7.13 14.68
CA VAL A 44 -0.83 5.75 14.24
C VAL A 44 -2.31 5.42 14.43
N LEU A 45 -2.93 5.89 15.51
CA LEU A 45 -4.30 5.54 15.91
C LEU A 45 -5.37 6.47 15.31
N SER A 46 -5.09 7.77 15.21
CA SER A 46 -6.09 8.78 14.80
C SER A 46 -6.63 8.60 13.38
N PRO A 47 -5.87 8.12 12.36
CA PRO A 47 -6.41 7.97 11.01
C PRO A 47 -7.58 6.99 10.90
N SER A 48 -7.72 6.05 11.84
CA SER A 48 -8.85 5.12 11.92
C SER A 48 -9.74 5.35 13.15
N GLY A 49 -9.63 6.53 13.77
CA GLY A 49 -10.47 6.91 14.91
C GLY A 49 -10.23 6.07 16.17
N GLY A 50 -9.05 5.46 16.32
CA GLY A 50 -8.74 4.56 17.44
C GLY A 50 -9.33 3.16 17.33
N ILE A 51 -9.97 2.82 16.20
CA ILE A 51 -10.43 1.47 15.89
C ILE A 51 -9.40 0.80 14.99
N ARG A 52 -8.97 -0.42 15.35
CA ARG A 52 -7.97 -1.18 14.58
C ARG A 52 -8.55 -1.50 13.19
N PRO A 53 -7.89 -1.07 12.09
CA PRO A 53 -8.31 -1.48 10.77
C PRO A 53 -8.24 -3.00 10.62
N PRO A 54 -9.16 -3.63 9.87
CA PRO A 54 -9.06 -5.04 9.58
C PRO A 54 -7.79 -5.33 8.78
N ASP A 55 -7.22 -6.52 8.98
CA ASP A 55 -6.10 -6.97 8.20
C ASP A 55 -6.45 -6.99 6.72
N ARG A 56 -5.54 -6.46 5.91
CA ARG A 56 -5.70 -6.45 4.47
C ARG A 56 -5.71 -7.90 3.98
N LYS A 57 -6.71 -8.25 3.18
CA LYS A 57 -6.83 -9.56 2.54
C LYS A 57 -7.02 -9.39 1.05
N ARG A 58 -6.47 -10.32 0.26
CA ARG A 58 -6.73 -10.38 -1.17
C ARG A 58 -8.13 -10.95 -1.42
N SER A 59 -8.76 -10.54 -2.50
CA SER A 59 -9.97 -11.24 -2.96
C SER A 59 -9.59 -12.64 -3.43
N GLY A 60 -10.45 -13.64 -3.20
CA GLY A 60 -10.23 -15.00 -3.71
C GLY A 60 -10.21 -15.11 -5.24
N ARG A 61 -10.63 -14.05 -5.94
CA ARG A 61 -10.56 -13.95 -7.41
C ARG A 61 -9.24 -13.38 -7.92
N ALA A 62 -8.39 -12.84 -7.03
CA ALA A 62 -7.09 -12.33 -7.41
C ALA A 62 -6.15 -13.50 -7.78
N LEU A 63 -5.25 -13.26 -8.73
CA LEU A 63 -4.16 -14.21 -9.00
C LEU A 63 -3.33 -14.40 -7.72
N SER A 64 -3.03 -15.65 -7.39
CA SER A 64 -2.12 -16.00 -6.31
C SER A 64 -0.65 -15.78 -6.73
N LEU A 65 0.28 -15.91 -5.78
CA LEU A 65 1.71 -15.94 -6.14
C LEU A 65 2.03 -17.14 -7.04
N SER A 66 1.48 -18.31 -6.73
CA SER A 66 1.64 -19.52 -7.54
C SER A 66 1.11 -19.33 -8.97
N ASP A 67 -0.06 -18.71 -9.13
CA ASP A 67 -0.62 -18.36 -10.45
C ASP A 67 0.38 -17.49 -11.23
N ARG A 68 1.03 -16.53 -10.57
CA ARG A 68 2.02 -15.64 -11.20
C ARG A 68 3.33 -16.35 -11.54
N GLU A 69 3.75 -17.32 -10.74
CA GLU A 69 4.92 -18.15 -11.04
C GLU A 69 4.69 -19.04 -12.27
N GLU A 70 3.49 -19.60 -12.41
CA GLU A 70 3.08 -20.34 -13.60
C GLU A 70 3.03 -19.44 -14.84
N ILE A 71 2.54 -18.20 -14.72
CA ILE A 71 2.62 -17.21 -15.80
C ILE A 71 4.09 -16.97 -16.16
N SER A 72 4.94 -16.70 -15.17
CA SER A 72 6.37 -16.41 -15.41
C SER A 72 7.08 -17.57 -16.12
N ARG A 73 6.87 -18.80 -15.67
CA ARG A 73 7.44 -20.01 -16.30
C ARG A 73 6.87 -20.25 -17.69
N GLY A 74 5.56 -20.07 -17.86
CA GLY A 74 4.89 -20.22 -19.15
C GLY A 74 5.42 -19.24 -20.21
N LEU A 75 5.67 -17.99 -19.81
CA LEU A 75 6.26 -16.98 -20.71
C LEU A 75 7.69 -17.34 -21.11
N VAL A 76 8.54 -17.75 -20.16
CA VAL A 76 9.91 -18.19 -20.43
C VAL A 76 9.93 -19.42 -21.35
N ALA A 77 8.97 -20.32 -21.19
CA ALA A 77 8.81 -21.49 -22.05
C ALA A 77 8.16 -21.18 -23.43
N GLY A 78 7.94 -19.90 -23.76
CA GLY A 78 7.36 -19.49 -25.06
C GLY A 78 5.88 -19.85 -25.22
N ARG A 79 5.17 -20.17 -24.15
CA ARG A 79 3.73 -20.51 -24.21
C ARG A 79 2.90 -19.26 -24.49
N SER A 80 1.84 -19.42 -25.29
CA SER A 80 0.90 -18.34 -25.52
C SER A 80 0.13 -17.97 -24.24
N LEU A 81 -0.26 -16.69 -24.10
CA LEU A 81 -1.07 -16.22 -22.97
C LEU A 81 -2.38 -17.00 -22.82
N ARG A 82 -2.94 -17.50 -23.93
CA ARG A 82 -4.15 -18.34 -23.94
C ARG A 82 -3.87 -19.72 -23.32
N ALA A 83 -2.77 -20.37 -23.70
CA ALA A 83 -2.39 -21.67 -23.13
C ALA A 83 -2.16 -21.57 -21.61
N ILE A 84 -1.46 -20.53 -21.17
CA ILE A 84 -1.23 -20.26 -19.74
C ILE A 84 -2.56 -20.04 -19.02
N ALA A 85 -3.48 -19.28 -19.62
CA ALA A 85 -4.78 -19.00 -19.02
C ALA A 85 -5.63 -20.28 -18.85
N VAL A 86 -5.63 -21.16 -19.86
CA VAL A 86 -6.32 -22.47 -19.79
C VAL A 86 -5.75 -23.33 -18.67
N GLN A 87 -4.42 -23.44 -18.59
CA GLN A 87 -3.74 -24.21 -17.53
C GLN A 87 -4.11 -23.71 -16.12
N LEU A 88 -4.25 -22.39 -15.95
CA LEU A 88 -4.60 -21.76 -14.67
C LEU A 88 -6.11 -21.68 -14.40
N GLY A 89 -6.96 -22.12 -15.32
CA GLY A 89 -8.41 -21.95 -15.20
C GLY A 89 -8.84 -20.47 -15.13
N ARG A 90 -8.13 -19.58 -15.83
CA ARG A 90 -8.37 -18.13 -15.84
C ARG A 90 -8.79 -17.65 -17.23
N ALA A 91 -9.45 -16.51 -17.27
CA ALA A 91 -9.73 -15.83 -18.54
C ALA A 91 -8.42 -15.35 -19.19
N PRO A 92 -8.23 -15.51 -20.52
CA PRO A 92 -7.05 -15.00 -21.22
C PRO A 92 -6.82 -13.50 -21.03
N SER A 93 -7.90 -12.72 -20.91
CA SER A 93 -7.83 -11.29 -20.64
C SER A 93 -7.25 -10.96 -19.25
N THR A 94 -7.41 -11.86 -18.26
CA THR A 94 -6.79 -11.71 -16.94
C THR A 94 -5.28 -11.82 -17.05
N ILE A 95 -4.80 -12.86 -17.74
CA ILE A 95 -3.35 -13.10 -17.92
C ILE A 95 -2.73 -11.99 -18.77
N SER A 96 -3.37 -11.60 -19.88
CA SER A 96 -2.89 -10.51 -20.74
C SER A 96 -2.77 -9.18 -19.97
N ARG A 97 -3.78 -8.81 -19.19
CA ARG A 97 -3.73 -7.58 -18.38
C ARG A 97 -2.72 -7.68 -17.23
N GLU A 98 -2.50 -8.86 -16.67
CA GLU A 98 -1.48 -9.06 -15.65
C GLU A 98 -0.08 -8.86 -16.26
N VAL A 99 0.22 -9.52 -17.37
CA VAL A 99 1.52 -9.42 -18.05
C VAL A 99 1.78 -8.00 -18.53
N GLY A 100 0.81 -7.39 -19.22
CA GLY A 100 0.95 -6.02 -19.74
C GLY A 100 1.16 -4.96 -18.66
N ARG A 101 0.57 -5.12 -17.47
CA ARG A 101 0.78 -4.18 -16.36
C ARG A 101 2.15 -4.31 -15.68
N ASN A 102 2.81 -5.46 -15.81
CA ASN A 102 4.04 -5.77 -15.10
C ASN A 102 5.23 -5.91 -16.07
N GLY A 103 5.27 -5.08 -17.11
CA GLY A 103 6.43 -4.96 -18.01
C GLY A 103 6.38 -5.79 -19.28
N GLY A 104 5.27 -6.50 -19.55
CA GLY A 104 5.13 -7.32 -20.75
C GLY A 104 5.88 -8.66 -20.64
N VAL A 105 5.94 -9.40 -21.74
CA VAL A 105 6.45 -10.78 -21.77
C VAL A 105 7.91 -10.87 -21.31
N ASP A 106 8.75 -9.94 -21.74
CA ASP A 106 10.20 -10.00 -21.51
C ASP A 106 10.61 -9.63 -20.08
N GLN A 107 9.87 -8.71 -19.46
CA GLN A 107 10.19 -8.17 -18.13
C GLN A 107 9.33 -8.75 -17.01
N TYR A 108 8.38 -9.63 -17.33
CA TYR A 108 7.48 -10.20 -16.34
C TYR A 108 8.25 -10.99 -15.27
N ARG A 109 8.02 -10.66 -14.00
CA ARG A 109 8.57 -11.38 -12.84
C ARG A 109 7.48 -11.59 -11.79
N ALA A 110 7.29 -12.84 -11.37
CA ALA A 110 6.19 -13.23 -10.48
C ALA A 110 6.18 -12.46 -9.16
N ALA A 111 7.30 -12.48 -8.42
CA ALA A 111 7.40 -11.84 -7.10
C ALA A 111 7.19 -10.32 -7.16
N LEU A 112 7.78 -9.64 -8.15
CA LEU A 112 7.58 -8.19 -8.36
C LEU A 112 6.13 -7.87 -8.72
N SER A 113 5.52 -8.68 -9.60
CA SER A 113 4.12 -8.52 -9.99
C SER A 113 3.17 -8.72 -8.81
N ASP A 114 3.50 -9.66 -7.92
CA ASP A 114 2.73 -9.96 -6.73
C ASP A 114 2.77 -8.80 -5.72
N GLN A 115 3.96 -8.28 -5.43
CA GLN A 115 4.14 -7.10 -4.60
C GLN A 115 3.45 -5.87 -5.21
N ALA A 116 3.62 -5.64 -6.52
CA ALA A 116 2.96 -4.54 -7.21
C ALA A 116 1.43 -4.65 -7.16
N ALA A 117 0.87 -5.86 -7.23
CA ALA A 117 -0.57 -6.09 -7.07
C ALA A 117 -1.03 -5.76 -5.64
N TRP A 118 -0.24 -6.13 -4.63
CA TRP A 118 -0.51 -5.78 -3.24
C TRP A 118 -0.50 -4.27 -2.99
N ASP A 119 0.49 -3.57 -3.54
CA ASP A 119 0.63 -2.12 -3.34
C ASP A 119 -0.48 -1.35 -4.05
N ARG A 120 -0.83 -1.76 -5.29
CA ARG A 120 -1.94 -1.16 -6.04
C ARG A 120 -3.30 -1.33 -5.36
N ALA A 121 -3.48 -2.38 -4.56
CA ALA A 121 -4.72 -2.60 -3.81
C ALA A 121 -5.01 -1.50 -2.78
N LEU A 122 -3.99 -0.73 -2.34
CA LEU A 122 -4.19 0.45 -1.48
C LEU A 122 -4.98 1.57 -2.18
N ARG A 123 -5.01 1.59 -3.51
CA ARG A 123 -5.68 2.60 -4.35
C ARG A 123 -5.48 4.04 -3.83
N PRO A 124 -4.23 4.47 -3.56
CA PRO A 124 -3.99 5.80 -3.00
C PRO A 124 -4.54 6.87 -3.95
N LYS A 125 -5.38 7.76 -3.43
CA LYS A 125 -5.84 8.93 -4.18
C LYS A 125 -4.71 9.95 -4.18
N ARG A 126 -4.21 10.29 -5.37
CA ARG A 126 -3.22 11.36 -5.49
C ARG A 126 -3.84 12.67 -4.97
N CYS A 127 -3.08 13.42 -4.18
CA CYS A 127 -3.51 14.72 -3.68
C CYS A 127 -3.82 15.65 -4.86
N LYS A 128 -4.96 16.36 -4.82
CA LYS A 128 -5.41 17.28 -5.89
C LYS A 128 -4.32 18.30 -6.25
N LEU A 129 -3.60 18.82 -5.26
CA LEU A 129 -2.52 19.80 -5.48
C LEU A 129 -1.27 19.20 -6.13
N ALA A 130 -1.04 17.88 -5.98
CA ALA A 130 0.04 17.19 -6.65
C ALA A 130 -0.28 16.96 -8.15
N CYS A 131 -1.56 16.74 -8.48
CA CYS A 131 -2.01 16.51 -9.85
C CYS A 131 -2.30 17.80 -10.63
N HIS A 132 -2.59 18.91 -9.97
CA HIS A 132 -3.03 20.16 -10.61
C HIS A 132 -2.11 21.35 -10.26
N PRO A 133 -1.04 21.60 -11.05
CA PRO A 133 -0.10 22.69 -10.79
C PRO A 133 -0.74 24.08 -10.74
N GLY A 134 -1.79 24.33 -11.54
CA GLY A 134 -2.54 25.59 -11.53
C GLY A 134 -3.33 25.80 -10.22
N LEU A 135 -4.00 24.75 -9.74
CA LEU A 135 -4.68 24.76 -8.44
C LEU A 135 -3.67 24.97 -7.31
N ARG A 136 -2.54 24.26 -7.33
CA ARG A 136 -1.45 24.42 -6.36
C ARG A 136 -0.98 25.87 -6.27
N ARG A 137 -0.67 26.51 -7.40
CA ARG A 137 -0.25 27.92 -7.45
C ARG A 137 -1.32 28.85 -6.86
N THR A 138 -2.58 28.62 -7.20
CA THR A 138 -3.70 29.45 -6.70
C THR A 138 -3.86 29.32 -5.19
N VAL A 139 -3.87 28.10 -4.66
CA VAL A 139 -3.94 27.83 -3.22
C VAL A 139 -2.74 28.46 -2.50
N SER A 140 -1.51 28.25 -2.99
CA SER A 140 -0.32 28.85 -2.39
C SER A 140 -0.38 30.38 -2.36
N ARG A 141 -0.89 31.03 -3.41
CA ARG A 141 -1.05 32.49 -3.46
C ARG A 141 -2.10 33.00 -2.48
N LYS A 142 -3.23 32.30 -2.34
CA LYS A 142 -4.29 32.65 -1.37
C LYS A 142 -3.80 32.49 0.08
N LEU A 143 -3.10 31.39 0.37
CA LEU A 143 -2.52 31.16 1.70
C LEU A 143 -1.49 32.24 2.09
N ARG A 144 -0.65 32.71 1.16
CA ARG A 144 0.26 33.85 1.43
C ARG A 144 -0.47 35.13 1.80
N ARG A 145 -1.70 35.30 1.32
CA ARG A 145 -2.58 36.43 1.65
C ARG A 145 -3.38 36.22 2.95
N LYS A 146 -3.05 35.17 3.73
CA LYS A 146 -3.75 34.78 4.97
C LYS A 146 -5.24 34.45 4.77
N TRP A 147 -5.63 34.01 3.57
CA TRP A 147 -6.96 33.46 3.36
C TRP A 147 -7.06 32.07 4.00
N SER A 148 -8.17 31.79 4.68
CA SER A 148 -8.42 30.49 5.31
C SER A 148 -8.52 29.38 4.24
N PRO A 149 -7.89 28.20 4.45
CA PRO A 149 -7.90 27.08 3.50
C PRO A 149 -9.27 26.45 3.25
#